data_AF-A0A950XFV7-F1
#
_entry.id   AF-A0A950XFV7-F1
#
_cell.length_a   1.000
_cell.length_b   1.000
_cell.length_c   1.000
_cell.angle_alpha   90.00
_cell.angle_beta   90.00
_cell.angle_gamma   90.00
#
_symmetry.space_group_name_H-M   'P 1'
#
loop_
_entity.id
_entity.type
_entity.pdbx_description
1 polymer ?
#
loop_
_entity_poly.entity_id
_entity_poly.type
_entity_poly.pdbx_seq_one_letter_code
_entity_poly.pdbx_strand_id
1 'polypeptide(L)'
;MPLFPPGAAVTIVIDGRPLRAYSRAYVANGRVFAPVDPLLTRLAERLWFDGNTLVVQRDSRRIRVPIPGGPAAALDGAYIAAGPALHQLGIAVRYDGPTHRLLVRAGERESVASPTPFNAAAPTVVPAPVFTPSPPVTPRPVWTGSPMPRRTPLPFPPPPERLF
;
A
#
# COMPACT_ATOMS: atom_id res chain seq x y z
N MET A 1 1.49 3.29 -32.49
CA MET A 1 0.11 2.77 -32.35
C MET A 1 0.19 1.25 -32.46
N PRO A 2 0.01 0.46 -31.39
CA PRO A 2 0.20 -0.98 -31.50
C PRO A 2 -1.01 -1.60 -32.21
N LEU A 3 -0.76 -2.04 -33.45
CA LEU A 3 -1.60 -2.95 -34.22
C LEU A 3 -1.71 -4.25 -33.41
N PHE A 4 -2.92 -4.74 -33.16
CA PHE A 4 -3.16 -5.96 -32.39
C PHE A 4 -2.25 -7.10 -32.87
N PRO A 5 -1.60 -7.87 -31.96
CA PRO A 5 -0.83 -9.04 -32.38
C PRO A 5 -1.76 -10.04 -33.08
N PRO A 6 -1.30 -10.78 -34.10
CA PRO A 6 -2.12 -11.59 -35.01
C PRO A 6 -2.75 -12.86 -34.39
N GLY A 7 -2.85 -12.94 -33.06
CA GLY A 7 -3.33 -14.13 -32.35
C GLY A 7 -4.86 -14.22 -32.26
N ALA A 8 -5.37 -15.45 -32.10
CA ALA A 8 -6.79 -15.67 -31.81
C ALA A 8 -7.17 -15.02 -30.47
N ALA A 9 -8.25 -14.23 -30.48
CA ALA A 9 -8.74 -13.55 -29.29
C ALA A 9 -9.25 -14.54 -28.23
N VAL A 10 -8.93 -14.29 -26.96
CA VAL A 10 -9.32 -15.11 -25.82
C VAL A 10 -10.19 -14.30 -24.88
N THR A 11 -11.30 -14.88 -24.43
CA THR A 11 -12.13 -14.29 -23.38
C THR A 11 -11.66 -14.77 -22.02
N ILE A 12 -11.27 -13.86 -21.14
CA ILE A 12 -10.93 -14.20 -19.76
C ILE A 12 -12.20 -14.17 -18.91
N VAL A 13 -12.46 -15.22 -18.15
CA VAL A 13 -13.61 -15.34 -17.25
C VAL A 13 -13.08 -15.57 -15.84
N ILE A 14 -13.34 -14.62 -14.94
CA ILE A 14 -12.91 -14.66 -13.54
C ILE A 14 -14.14 -14.98 -12.69
N ASP A 15 -14.11 -16.11 -11.99
CA ASP A 15 -15.19 -16.57 -11.10
C ASP A 15 -16.57 -16.50 -11.79
N GLY A 16 -16.63 -16.96 -13.04
CA GLY A 16 -17.84 -16.96 -13.87
C GLY A 16 -18.19 -15.64 -14.57
N ARG A 17 -17.45 -14.56 -14.30
CA ARG A 17 -17.71 -13.24 -14.91
C ARG A 17 -16.67 -12.90 -15.98
N PRO A 18 -17.07 -12.48 -17.19
CA PRO A 18 -16.12 -12.07 -18.21
C PRO A 18 -15.36 -10.82 -17.75
N LEU A 19 -14.04 -10.83 -17.93
CA LEU A 19 -13.19 -9.67 -17.72
C LEU A 19 -13.40 -8.69 -18.87
N ARG A 20 -13.90 -7.50 -18.57
CA ARG A 20 -14.00 -6.40 -19.53
C ARG A 20 -12.66 -5.69 -19.57
N ALA A 21 -11.99 -5.74 -20.72
CA ALA A 21 -10.75 -5.06 -20.98
C ALA A 21 -10.84 -4.37 -22.35
N TYR A 22 -10.27 -3.17 -22.48
CA TYR A 22 -10.21 -2.48 -23.76
C TYR A 22 -9.34 -3.27 -24.76
N SER A 23 -8.22 -3.78 -24.28
CA SER A 23 -7.33 -4.68 -25.01
C SER A 23 -7.70 -6.14 -24.76
N ARG A 24 -7.79 -6.93 -25.84
CA ARG A 24 -8.16 -8.35 -25.75
C ARG A 24 -6.96 -9.23 -25.43
N ALA A 25 -7.18 -10.26 -24.61
CA ALA A 25 -6.22 -11.33 -24.47
C ALA A 25 -6.12 -12.14 -25.77
N TYR A 26 -4.99 -12.77 -26.02
CA TYR A 26 -4.74 -13.53 -27.24
C TYR A 26 -3.85 -14.75 -26.98
N VAL A 27 -3.89 -15.73 -27.89
CA VAL A 27 -2.97 -16.87 -27.86
C VAL A 27 -1.76 -16.59 -28.75
N ALA A 28 -0.56 -16.77 -28.21
CA ALA A 28 0.69 -16.78 -28.97
C ALA A 28 1.66 -17.79 -28.37
N ASN A 29 2.39 -18.52 -29.20
CA ASN A 29 3.41 -19.48 -28.76
C ASN A 29 2.89 -20.49 -27.70
N GLY A 30 1.66 -20.98 -27.86
CA GLY A 30 1.02 -21.91 -26.92
C GLY A 30 0.67 -21.32 -25.55
N ARG A 31 0.71 -19.98 -25.39
CA ARG A 31 0.41 -19.27 -24.14
C ARG A 31 -0.68 -18.24 -24.37
N VAL A 32 -1.50 -18.02 -23.35
CA VAL A 32 -2.46 -16.92 -23.32
C VAL A 32 -1.76 -15.68 -22.77
N PHE A 33 -1.69 -14.64 -23.59
CA PHE A 33 -1.24 -13.33 -23.20
C PHE A 33 -2.44 -12.47 -22.84
N ALA A 34 -2.38 -11.83 -21.68
CA ALA A 34 -3.45 -10.99 -21.15
C ALA A 34 -2.90 -9.63 -20.77
N PRO A 35 -3.71 -8.56 -20.88
CA PRO A 35 -3.29 -7.24 -20.46
C PRO A 35 -3.11 -7.21 -18.93
N VAL A 36 -2.07 -6.55 -18.46
CA VAL A 36 -1.77 -6.41 -17.02
C VAL A 36 -2.94 -5.72 -16.31
N ASP A 37 -3.43 -4.61 -16.86
CA ASP A 37 -4.69 -3.98 -16.46
C ASP A 37 -5.78 -4.36 -17.48
N PRO A 38 -6.93 -4.94 -17.10
CA PRO A 38 -7.46 -5.08 -15.73
C PRO A 38 -7.25 -6.45 -15.07
N LEU A 39 -6.41 -7.33 -15.61
CA LEU A 39 -6.28 -8.69 -15.09
C LEU A 39 -5.67 -8.71 -13.68
N LEU A 40 -4.46 -8.15 -13.53
CA LEU A 40 -3.72 -8.18 -12.27
C LEU A 40 -4.28 -7.17 -11.28
N THR A 41 -4.75 -6.00 -11.73
CA THR A 41 -5.39 -4.98 -10.86
C THR A 41 -6.62 -5.53 -10.15
N ARG A 42 -7.38 -6.42 -10.80
CA ARG A 42 -8.57 -7.03 -10.20
C ARG A 42 -8.26 -8.20 -9.26
N LEU A 43 -7.22 -8.97 -9.58
CA LEU A 43 -6.87 -10.20 -8.86
C LEU A 43 -5.87 -9.97 -7.72
N ALA A 44 -5.10 -8.88 -7.76
CA ALA A 44 -4.16 -8.54 -6.73
C ALA A 44 -4.84 -7.96 -5.48
N GLU A 45 -4.18 -8.15 -4.34
CA GLU A 45 -4.49 -7.44 -3.10
C GLU A 45 -3.63 -6.20 -2.94
N ARG A 46 -2.35 -6.30 -3.32
CA ARG A 46 -1.41 -5.19 -3.31
C ARG A 46 -0.62 -5.16 -4.59
N LEU A 47 -0.41 -3.95 -5.08
CA LEU A 47 0.36 -3.64 -6.27
C LEU A 47 1.27 -2.46 -5.95
N TRP A 48 2.54 -2.59 -6.27
CA TRP A 48 3.48 -1.48 -6.17
C TRP A 48 4.58 -1.64 -7.21
N PHE A 49 5.26 -0.56 -7.52
CA PHE A 49 6.41 -0.57 -8.40
C PHE A 49 7.70 -0.63 -7.60
N ASP A 50 8.64 -1.42 -8.11
CA ASP A 50 10.03 -1.51 -7.66
C ASP A 50 10.91 -1.24 -8.90
N GLY A 51 11.23 0.04 -9.10
CA GLY A 51 11.82 0.53 -10.36
C GLY A 51 10.91 0.25 -11.56
N ASN A 52 11.42 -0.52 -12.52
CA ASN A 52 10.69 -0.95 -13.73
C ASN A 52 9.97 -2.30 -13.56
N THR A 53 9.78 -2.75 -12.32
CA THR A 53 9.10 -4.00 -12.01
C THR A 53 7.79 -3.71 -11.30
N LEU A 54 6.68 -4.19 -11.84
CA LEU A 54 5.42 -4.26 -11.12
C LEU A 54 5.46 -5.47 -10.19
N VAL A 55 5.40 -5.23 -8.89
CA VAL A 55 5.27 -6.28 -7.89
C VAL A 55 3.80 -6.48 -7.58
N VAL A 56 3.34 -7.71 -7.77
CA VAL A 56 1.94 -8.11 -7.55
C VAL A 56 1.90 -9.09 -6.41
N GLN A 57 1.09 -8.78 -5.40
CA GLN A 57 0.88 -9.63 -4.24
C GLN A 57 -0.58 -10.05 -4.12
N ARG A 58 -0.77 -11.33 -3.79
CA ARG A 58 -2.03 -11.91 -3.35
C ARG A 58 -1.71 -12.90 -2.23
N ASP A 59 -2.35 -12.76 -1.08
CA ASP A 59 -2.05 -13.56 0.11
C ASP A 59 -0.55 -13.44 0.49
N SER A 60 0.10 -14.58 0.74
CA SER A 60 1.55 -14.69 0.98
C SER A 60 2.39 -14.79 -0.31
N ARG A 61 1.76 -14.78 -1.49
CA ARG A 61 2.43 -15.00 -2.78
C ARG A 61 2.70 -13.69 -3.48
N ARG A 62 3.86 -13.62 -4.14
CA ARG A 62 4.32 -12.43 -4.87
C ARG A 62 4.91 -12.82 -6.20
N ILE A 63 4.61 -12.03 -7.22
CA ILE A 63 5.27 -12.11 -8.53
C ILE A 63 5.86 -10.75 -8.90
N ARG A 64 6.90 -10.79 -9.72
CA ARG A 64 7.59 -9.62 -10.25
C ARG A 64 7.43 -9.62 -11.76
N VAL A 65 6.74 -8.62 -12.28
CA VAL A 65 6.48 -8.46 -13.71
C VAL A 65 7.34 -7.29 -14.21
N PRO A 66 8.33 -7.53 -15.08
CA PRO A 66 9.07 -6.44 -15.70
C PRO A 66 8.14 -5.65 -16.63
N ILE A 67 8.10 -4.33 -16.44
CA ILE A 67 7.27 -3.41 -17.21
C ILE A 67 8.19 -2.52 -18.06
N PRO A 68 8.29 -2.76 -19.38
CA PRO A 68 9.11 -1.94 -20.24
C PRO A 68 8.53 -0.52 -20.34
N GLY A 69 9.38 0.50 -20.21
CA GLY A 69 8.97 1.90 -20.35
C GLY A 69 8.53 2.61 -19.06
N GLY A 70 8.62 1.94 -17.90
CA GLY A 70 8.43 2.57 -16.58
C GLY A 70 6.96 2.64 -16.09
N PRO A 71 6.70 3.18 -14.88
CA PRO A 71 5.46 2.95 -14.14
C PRO A 71 4.19 3.61 -14.74
N ALA A 72 4.30 4.84 -15.25
CA ALA A 72 3.15 5.68 -15.56
C ALA A 72 2.55 5.47 -16.96
N ALA A 73 3.33 4.94 -17.90
CA ALA A 73 2.91 4.81 -19.30
C ALA A 73 2.61 3.37 -19.73
N ALA A 74 2.84 2.37 -18.86
CA ALA A 74 3.07 1.01 -19.32
C ALA A 74 2.06 -0.04 -18.84
N LEU A 75 1.15 0.27 -17.90
CA LEU A 75 0.09 -0.69 -17.56
C LEU A 75 -0.92 -0.82 -18.71
N ASP A 76 -1.24 0.31 -19.35
CA ASP A 76 -2.07 0.39 -20.55
C ASP A 76 -1.30 -0.16 -21.77
N GLY A 77 -1.35 -1.49 -21.92
CA GLY A 77 -0.76 -2.20 -23.05
C GLY A 77 0.37 -3.15 -22.71
N ALA A 78 0.80 -3.26 -21.44
CA ALA A 78 1.65 -4.37 -21.03
C ALA A 78 0.86 -5.69 -21.07
N TYR A 79 1.48 -6.71 -21.64
CA TYR A 79 0.94 -8.07 -21.68
C TYR A 79 1.82 -9.03 -20.91
N ILE A 80 1.19 -10.00 -20.28
CA ILE A 80 1.85 -11.08 -19.55
C ILE A 80 1.32 -12.44 -19.98
N ALA A 81 2.15 -13.47 -19.84
CA ALA A 81 1.68 -14.85 -19.93
C ALA A 81 0.79 -15.16 -18.72
N ALA A 82 -0.53 -15.17 -18.93
CA ALA A 82 -1.51 -15.24 -17.86
C ALA A 82 -1.40 -16.53 -17.04
N GLY A 83 -1.26 -17.69 -17.70
CA GLY A 83 -1.18 -18.98 -17.02
C GLY A 83 -0.09 -19.05 -15.95
N PRO A 84 1.20 -18.87 -16.31
CA PRO A 84 2.30 -18.88 -15.33
C PRO A 84 2.17 -17.81 -14.24
N ALA A 85 1.81 -16.58 -14.60
CA ALA A 85 1.69 -15.48 -13.65
C ALA A 85 0.59 -15.75 -12.59
N LEU A 86 -0.59 -16.19 -13.04
CA LEU A 86 -1.70 -16.52 -12.15
C LEU A 86 -1.42 -17.76 -11.32
N HIS A 87 -0.77 -18.79 -11.89
CA HIS A 87 -0.37 -19.98 -11.14
C HIS A 87 0.62 -19.65 -10.01
N GLN A 88 1.60 -18.77 -10.26
CA GLN A 88 2.51 -18.28 -9.22
C GLN A 88 1.78 -17.50 -8.12
N LEU A 89 0.70 -16.78 -8.45
CA LEU A 89 -0.19 -16.14 -7.49
C LEU A 89 -1.14 -17.13 -6.77
N GLY A 90 -1.07 -18.43 -7.07
CA GLY A 90 -1.95 -19.45 -6.47
C GLY A 90 -3.36 -19.47 -7.02
N ILE A 91 -3.59 -18.84 -8.17
CA ILE A 91 -4.88 -18.79 -8.82
C ILE A 91 -5.00 -19.97 -9.78
N ALA A 92 -6.10 -20.71 -9.69
CA ALA A 92 -6.35 -21.82 -10.58
C ALA A 92 -6.82 -21.31 -11.95
N VAL A 93 -6.21 -21.83 -13.02
CA VAL A 93 -6.49 -21.41 -14.38
C VAL A 93 -6.72 -22.62 -15.27
N ARG A 94 -7.76 -22.57 -16.12
CA ARG A 94 -8.05 -23.58 -17.13
C ARG A 94 -8.36 -22.92 -18.46
N TYR A 95 -7.68 -23.34 -19.51
CA TYR A 95 -7.99 -22.91 -20.86
C TYR A 95 -9.01 -23.87 -21.50
N ASP A 96 -10.09 -23.32 -22.05
CA ASP A 96 -11.11 -24.02 -22.81
C ASP A 96 -10.91 -23.69 -24.30
N GLY A 97 -10.27 -24.60 -25.02
CA GLY A 97 -9.89 -24.44 -26.42
C GLY A 97 -11.08 -24.20 -27.35
N PRO A 98 -12.12 -25.06 -27.33
CA PRO A 98 -13.31 -24.91 -28.18
C PRO A 98 -14.00 -23.55 -28.07
N THR A 99 -14.05 -22.95 -26.87
CA THR A 99 -14.72 -21.65 -26.67
C THR A 99 -13.75 -20.46 -26.60
N HIS A 100 -12.44 -20.70 -26.75
CA HIS A 100 -11.38 -19.72 -26.55
C HIS A 100 -11.53 -18.94 -25.24
N ARG A 101 -11.77 -19.65 -24.14
CA ARG A 101 -11.95 -19.05 -22.80
C ARG A 101 -10.82 -19.42 -21.86
N LEU A 102 -10.29 -18.41 -21.16
CA LEU A 102 -9.43 -18.63 -20.00
C LEU A 102 -10.28 -18.52 -18.75
N LEU A 103 -10.58 -19.66 -18.12
CA LEU A 103 -11.33 -19.73 -16.87
C LEU A 103 -10.36 -19.54 -15.70
N VAL A 104 -10.60 -18.53 -14.90
CA VAL A 104 -9.79 -18.14 -13.74
C VAL A 104 -10.64 -18.31 -12.49
N ARG A 105 -10.15 -19.06 -11.51
CA ARG A 105 -10.78 -19.25 -10.20
C ARG A 105 -9.87 -18.67 -9.13
N ALA A 106 -10.24 -17.51 -8.60
CA ALA A 106 -9.42 -16.79 -7.64
C ALA A 106 -9.62 -17.29 -6.19
N GLY A 107 -10.67 -18.07 -5.93
CA GLY A 107 -11.10 -18.41 -4.57
C GLY A 107 -11.89 -17.25 -3.94
N GLU A 108 -12.70 -17.55 -2.91
CA GLU A 108 -13.45 -16.51 -2.21
C GLU A 108 -12.49 -15.52 -1.58
N ARG A 109 -12.59 -14.27 -1.99
CA ARG A 109 -11.96 -13.14 -1.30
C ARG A 109 -12.80 -12.93 -0.04
N GLU A 110 -12.21 -13.07 1.15
CA GLU A 110 -12.92 -12.70 2.37
C GLU A 110 -13.47 -11.28 2.19
N SER A 111 -14.79 -11.14 2.27
CA SER A 111 -15.42 -9.84 2.16
C SER A 111 -14.95 -9.03 3.36
N VAL A 112 -14.12 -8.02 3.11
CA VAL A 112 -13.82 -7.02 4.13
C VAL A 112 -15.15 -6.32 4.40
N ALA A 113 -15.79 -6.68 5.52
CA ALA A 113 -16.96 -5.99 6.00
C ALA A 113 -16.56 -4.52 6.19
N SER A 114 -17.07 -3.64 5.35
CA SER A 114 -16.93 -2.21 5.57
C SER A 114 -17.57 -1.89 6.91
N PRO A 115 -16.91 -1.13 7.81
CA PRO A 115 -17.52 -0.73 9.07
C PRO A 115 -18.87 -0.09 8.76
N THR A 116 -19.91 -0.49 9.48
CA THR A 116 -21.25 0.08 9.35
C THR A 116 -21.13 1.61 9.42
N PRO A 117 -21.68 2.35 8.44
CA PRO A 117 -21.60 3.80 8.45
C PRO A 117 -22.18 4.34 9.76
N PHE A 118 -21.52 5.36 10.30
CA PHE A 118 -21.96 6.02 11.53
C PHE A 118 -23.40 6.51 11.36
N ASN A 119 -24.31 5.98 12.18
CA ASN A 119 -25.71 6.42 12.23
C ASN A 119 -25.91 7.35 13.42
N ALA A 120 -26.05 8.66 13.16
CA ALA A 120 -26.27 9.66 14.21
C ALA A 120 -27.61 9.48 14.96
N ALA A 121 -28.59 8.79 14.37
CA ALA A 121 -29.88 8.51 14.99
C ALA A 121 -29.87 7.26 15.90
N ALA A 122 -28.77 6.50 15.90
CA ALA A 122 -28.59 5.32 16.75
C ALA A 122 -27.15 5.31 17.30
N PRO A 123 -26.84 6.06 18.37
CA PRO A 123 -25.53 6.03 19.00
C PRO A 123 -25.27 4.65 19.60
N THR A 124 -24.48 3.82 18.92
CA THR A 124 -24.32 2.39 19.25
C THR A 124 -23.56 2.11 20.56
N VAL A 125 -22.93 3.09 21.22
CA VAL A 125 -22.16 2.80 22.45
C VAL A 125 -22.21 3.98 23.40
N VAL A 126 -22.78 3.79 24.59
CA VAL A 126 -22.51 4.66 25.74
C VAL A 126 -21.04 4.42 26.12
N PRO A 127 -20.16 5.43 26.05
CA PRO A 127 -18.78 5.24 26.47
C PRO A 127 -18.75 4.76 27.92
N ALA A 128 -18.09 3.63 28.16
CA ALA A 128 -17.86 3.14 29.51
C ALA A 128 -17.16 4.25 30.33
N PRO A 129 -17.50 4.44 31.61
CA PRO A 129 -16.84 5.42 32.45
C PRO A 129 -15.35 5.08 32.51
N VAL A 130 -14.53 5.87 31.81
CA VAL A 130 -13.08 5.78 31.91
C VAL A 130 -12.72 6.24 33.31
N PHE A 131 -12.14 5.35 34.09
CA PHE A 131 -11.63 5.67 35.42
C PHE A 131 -10.46 6.65 35.26
N THR A 132 -10.72 7.94 35.48
CA THR A 132 -9.67 8.95 35.58
C THR A 132 -9.14 8.91 37.02
N PRO A 133 -7.90 8.43 37.27
CA PRO A 133 -7.33 8.49 38.60
C PRO A 133 -7.17 9.95 39.05
N SER A 134 -7.44 10.23 40.33
CA SER A 134 -7.26 11.56 40.89
C SER A 134 -5.79 11.99 40.78
N PRO A 135 -5.52 13.26 40.43
CA PRO A 135 -4.14 13.75 40.30
C PRO A 135 -3.40 13.67 41.66
N PRO A 136 -2.11 13.31 41.66
CA PRO A 136 -1.32 13.28 42.88
C PRO A 136 -1.18 14.68 43.48
N VAL A 137 -1.29 14.78 44.80
CA VAL A 137 -1.08 16.04 45.53
C VAL A 137 0.41 16.41 45.48
N THR A 138 0.74 17.50 44.79
CA THR A 138 2.11 18.01 44.74
C THR A 138 2.50 18.60 46.11
N PRO A 139 3.58 18.12 46.77
CA PRO A 139 4.04 18.70 48.02
C PRO A 139 4.54 20.13 47.81
N ARG A 140 4.25 21.03 48.75
CA ARG A 140 4.75 22.41 48.72
C ARG A 140 6.25 22.42 49.00
N PRO A 141 7.04 23.25 48.29
CA PRO A 141 8.47 23.38 48.56
C PRO A 141 8.69 23.99 49.96
N VAL A 142 9.48 23.30 50.79
CA VAL A 142 9.97 23.83 52.07
C VAL A 142 11.20 24.68 51.76
N TRP A 143 11.06 26.00 51.87
CA TRP A 143 12.15 26.93 51.65
C TRP A 143 13.06 26.95 52.88
N THR A 144 14.14 26.16 52.87
CA THR A 144 15.21 26.27 53.86
C THR A 144 16.08 27.47 53.50
N GLY A 145 15.75 28.63 54.09
CA GLY A 145 16.50 29.87 53.91
C GLY A 145 17.92 29.76 54.47
N SER A 146 18.87 29.31 53.65
CA SER A 146 20.29 29.43 53.96
C SER A 146 20.74 30.86 53.61
N PRO A 147 21.31 31.63 54.55
CA PRO A 147 21.70 33.01 54.29
C PRO A 147 22.85 33.07 53.27
N MET A 148 22.68 33.90 52.25
CA MET A 148 23.67 34.10 51.19
C MET A 148 24.96 34.75 51.74
N PRO A 149 26.16 34.30 51.32
CA PRO A 149 27.41 34.92 51.74
C PRO A 149 27.55 36.34 51.16
N ARG A 150 27.90 37.31 52.01
CA ARG A 150 28.19 38.70 51.61
C ARG A 150 29.46 38.75 50.76
N ARG A 151 29.42 39.48 49.65
CA ARG A 151 30.57 39.73 48.78
C ARG A 151 31.50 40.77 49.41
N THR A 152 32.74 40.39 49.67
CA THR A 152 33.81 41.32 50.08
C THR A 152 34.34 42.06 48.85
N PRO A 153 34.41 43.41 48.85
CA PRO A 153 34.96 44.15 47.72
C PRO A 153 36.48 43.97 47.60
N LEU A 154 36.97 43.87 46.36
CA LEU A 154 38.40 43.75 46.04
C LEU A 154 39.02 45.15 45.84
N PRO A 155 40.25 45.39 46.32
CA PRO A 155 40.94 46.65 46.08
C PRO A 155 41.43 46.74 44.63
N PHE A 156 41.07 47.82 43.94
CA PHE A 156 41.62 48.14 42.62
C PHE A 156 42.78 49.12 42.75
N PRO A 157 43.91 48.91 42.05
CA PRO A 157 44.99 49.89 42.01
C PRO A 157 44.61 51.12 41.16
N PRO A 158 45.14 52.31 41.49
CA PRO A 158 44.86 53.52 40.75
C PRO A 158 45.51 53.50 39.35
N PRO A 159 44.90 54.19 38.36
CA PRO A 159 45.39 54.21 36.99
C PRO A 159 46.69 55.04 36.85
N PRO A 160 47.59 54.68 35.92
CA PRO A 160 48.86 55.38 35.74
C PRO A 160 48.70 56.73 35.01
N GLU A 161 49.35 57.76 35.56
CA GLU A 161 49.45 59.09 34.95
C GLU A 161 50.35 59.05 33.70
N ARG A 162 49.84 59.59 32.59
CA ARG A 162 50.63 59.83 31.39
C ARG A 162 51.22 61.23 31.47
N LEU A 163 52.55 61.33 31.56
CA LEU A 163 53.27 62.57 31.33
C LEU A 163 53.45 62.79 29.82
N PHE A 164 53.23 64.04 29.40
CA PHE A 164 53.42 64.55 28.04
C PHE A 164 54.90 64.68 27.67
#